data_AF-A0A5Q4BAY8-F1
#
_entry.id   AF-A0A5Q4BAY8-F1
#
_cell.length_a   1.000
_cell.length_b   1.000
_cell.length_c   1.000
_cell.angle_alpha   90.00
_cell.angle_beta   90.00
_cell.angle_gamma   90.00
#
_symmetry.space_group_name_H-M   'P 1'
#
loop_
_entity.id
_entity.type
_entity.pdbx_description
1 polymer ?
#
loop_
_entity_poly.entity_id
_entity_poly.type
_entity_poly.pdbx_seq_one_letter_code
_entity_poly.pdbx_strand_id
1 'polypeptide(L)'
;MFSKSFLLAAAAALFQQAAASAVSGTPEGFASGVTGGGSATAVIPTTNDELVSYLGDSEARVILLTKTFDFTDSEGTATETGCAPWGTASACQVAINKDKWCDNYQADAPTVSVTYSKAGLNPIKVGSNKSILGSGYKGVIVGKGLRIAGAKNVIIQNIKIENINPKYVWGGDAITLDTTDNVWIDHVTTSKIGRQHLVLGTSASGKVTVSNCEFDGESDFSATCDGYHYWTAFFAGSNDQITFKNNYVHHFSG
;
A
#
# COMPACT_ATOMS: atom_id res chain seq x y z
N MET A 1 -12.32 68.56 20.49
CA MET A 1 -11.26 67.55 20.66
C MET A 1 -11.76 66.23 20.11
N PHE A 2 -11.03 65.67 19.16
CA PHE A 2 -11.36 64.46 18.39
C PHE A 2 -11.50 63.23 19.30
N SER A 3 -12.49 62.37 19.04
CA SER A 3 -12.36 60.95 19.36
C SER A 3 -12.70 60.14 18.11
N LYS A 4 -11.71 59.36 17.67
CA LYS A 4 -11.69 58.60 16.44
C LYS A 4 -12.44 57.28 16.61
N SER A 5 -13.21 56.91 15.58
CA SER A 5 -13.68 55.55 15.34
C SER A 5 -12.54 54.53 15.42
N PHE A 6 -12.83 53.37 16.00
CA PHE A 6 -12.09 52.14 15.73
C PHE A 6 -13.06 51.08 15.20
N LEU A 7 -12.94 50.83 13.89
CA LEU A 7 -13.35 49.59 13.24
C LEU A 7 -12.36 48.50 13.64
N LEU A 8 -12.86 47.33 14.04
CA LEU A 8 -12.12 46.07 13.97
C LEU A 8 -12.96 45.09 13.16
N ALA A 9 -12.61 44.95 11.87
CA ALA A 9 -13.02 43.83 11.05
C ALA A 9 -12.04 42.68 11.31
N ALA A 10 -12.53 41.57 11.86
CA ALA A 10 -11.76 40.34 11.99
C ALA A 10 -11.75 39.63 10.62
N ALA A 11 -10.61 39.61 9.95
CA ALA A 11 -10.38 38.74 8.80
C ALA A 11 -9.88 37.38 9.29
N ALA A 12 -10.75 36.37 9.25
CA ALA A 12 -10.34 34.98 9.45
C ALA A 12 -9.57 34.49 8.21
N ALA A 13 -8.27 34.27 8.34
CA ALA A 13 -7.47 33.62 7.31
C ALA A 13 -7.80 32.12 7.27
N LEU A 14 -8.58 31.70 6.28
CA LEU A 14 -8.70 30.29 5.88
C LEU A 14 -7.39 29.89 5.19
N PHE A 15 -6.50 29.21 5.92
CA PHE A 15 -5.38 28.49 5.30
C PHE A 15 -5.94 27.33 4.47
N GLN A 16 -6.12 27.54 3.17
CA GLN A 16 -6.20 26.43 2.22
C GLN A 16 -4.83 25.77 2.20
N GLN A 17 -4.69 24.60 2.83
CA GLN A 17 -3.51 23.76 2.63
C GLN A 17 -3.43 23.43 1.14
N ALA A 18 -2.41 23.97 0.47
CA ALA A 18 -2.12 23.61 -0.91
C ALA A 18 -1.86 22.10 -0.96
N ALA A 19 -2.69 21.37 -1.72
CA ALA A 19 -2.44 19.97 -2.00
C ALA A 19 -1.12 19.84 -2.76
N ALA A 20 -0.19 19.02 -2.29
CA ALA A 20 1.05 18.73 -3.00
C ALA A 20 0.71 18.00 -4.31
N SER A 21 0.77 18.70 -5.44
CA SER A 21 0.59 18.14 -6.78
C SER A 21 1.91 17.70 -7.44
N ALA A 22 3.00 17.71 -6.66
CA ALA A 22 4.33 17.33 -7.09
C ALA A 22 4.97 16.43 -6.03
N VAL A 23 5.92 15.61 -6.48
CA VAL A 23 6.78 14.81 -5.59
C VAL A 23 7.53 15.76 -4.65
N SER A 24 7.49 15.47 -3.36
CA SER A 24 8.24 16.19 -2.33
C SER A 24 9.61 15.55 -2.13
N GLY A 25 10.64 16.38 -1.95
CA GLY A 25 12.00 15.93 -1.71
C GLY A 25 12.69 15.38 -2.95
N THR A 26 13.75 14.58 -2.74
CA THR A 26 14.54 13.99 -3.82
C THR A 26 14.78 12.52 -3.49
N PRO A 27 14.57 11.60 -4.46
CA PRO A 27 14.88 10.21 -4.24
C PRO A 27 16.35 10.00 -3.88
N GLU A 28 16.60 9.12 -2.93
CA GLU A 28 17.94 8.80 -2.44
C GLU A 28 18.26 7.31 -2.58
N GLY A 29 19.46 6.90 -2.18
CA GLY A 29 19.86 5.48 -2.20
C GLY A 29 19.96 4.90 -3.60
N PHE A 30 19.66 3.61 -3.74
CA PHE A 30 19.80 2.92 -5.02
C PHE A 30 18.84 3.43 -6.09
N ALA A 31 17.64 3.89 -5.72
CA ALA A 31 16.65 4.46 -6.65
C ALA A 31 16.77 5.99 -6.80
N SER A 32 17.94 6.60 -6.53
CA SER A 32 18.13 8.06 -6.59
C SER A 32 17.86 8.70 -7.97
N GLY A 33 17.78 7.89 -9.03
CA GLY A 33 17.50 8.33 -10.39
C GLY A 33 16.03 8.25 -10.81
N VAL A 34 15.10 7.94 -9.91
CA VAL A 34 13.67 7.86 -10.25
C VAL A 34 13.07 9.24 -10.48
N THR A 35 12.21 9.34 -11.49
CA THR A 35 11.48 10.56 -11.85
C THR A 35 9.97 10.37 -11.81
N GLY A 36 9.49 9.12 -11.80
CA GLY A 36 8.06 8.79 -11.84
C GLY A 36 7.38 9.39 -13.08
N GLY A 37 6.26 10.08 -12.86
CA GLY A 37 5.53 10.83 -13.89
C GLY A 37 6.22 12.11 -14.37
N GLY A 38 7.35 12.49 -13.79
CA GLY A 38 8.11 13.69 -14.17
C GLY A 38 7.29 14.97 -13.98
N SER A 39 7.27 15.81 -15.01
CA SER A 39 6.55 17.10 -15.03
C SER A 39 5.14 17.02 -15.64
N ALA A 40 4.56 15.81 -15.73
CA ALA A 40 3.19 15.67 -16.22
C ALA A 40 2.20 16.44 -15.32
N THR A 41 1.19 17.06 -15.93
CA THR A 41 0.12 17.72 -15.17
C THR A 41 -0.59 16.70 -14.29
N ALA A 42 -0.76 17.03 -13.01
CA ALA A 42 -1.41 16.14 -12.06
C ALA A 42 -2.86 15.87 -12.45
N VAL A 43 -3.24 14.59 -12.46
CA VAL A 43 -4.64 14.14 -12.54
C VAL A 43 -5.14 13.78 -11.16
N ILE A 44 -6.42 14.05 -10.90
CA ILE A 44 -7.08 13.78 -9.60
C ILE A 44 -8.22 12.81 -9.89
N PRO A 45 -8.04 11.50 -9.68
CA PRO A 45 -9.12 10.54 -9.87
C PRO A 45 -10.28 10.84 -8.91
N THR A 46 -11.49 10.70 -9.41
CA THR A 46 -12.74 10.86 -8.67
C THR A 46 -13.46 9.53 -8.46
N THR A 47 -13.08 8.48 -9.18
CA THR A 47 -13.61 7.13 -9.01
C THR A 47 -12.49 6.10 -8.88
N ASN A 48 -12.83 4.92 -8.36
CA ASN A 48 -11.92 3.77 -8.34
C ASN A 48 -11.47 3.37 -9.76
N ASP A 49 -12.38 3.44 -10.74
CA ASP A 49 -12.08 3.10 -12.13
C ASP A 49 -11.09 4.09 -12.77
N GLU A 50 -11.25 5.39 -12.49
CA GLU A 50 -10.28 6.41 -12.93
C GLU A 50 -8.91 6.17 -12.30
N LEU A 51 -8.86 5.84 -11.01
CA LEU A 51 -7.60 5.50 -10.33
C LEU A 51 -6.92 4.29 -10.99
N VAL A 52 -7.66 3.20 -11.19
CA VAL A 52 -7.14 1.99 -11.84
C VAL A 52 -6.67 2.28 -13.27
N SER A 53 -7.45 3.06 -14.03
CA SER A 53 -7.12 3.46 -15.40
C SER A 53 -5.82 4.25 -15.46
N TYR A 54 -5.71 5.32 -14.67
CA TYR A 54 -4.50 6.17 -14.64
C TYR A 54 -3.26 5.42 -14.16
N LEU A 55 -3.41 4.48 -13.23
CA LEU A 55 -2.29 3.67 -12.76
C LEU A 55 -1.81 2.68 -13.83
N GLY A 56 -2.73 2.11 -14.60
CA GLY A 56 -2.44 1.02 -15.53
C GLY A 56 -2.03 1.44 -16.95
N ASP A 57 -2.31 2.68 -17.36
CA ASP A 57 -2.04 3.11 -18.73
C ASP A 57 -0.54 3.32 -19.04
N SER A 58 -0.25 3.61 -20.31
CA SER A 58 1.10 3.80 -20.83
C SER A 58 1.61 5.24 -20.73
N GLU A 59 0.81 6.20 -20.28
CA GLU A 59 1.20 7.61 -20.23
C GLU A 59 2.03 7.91 -18.98
N ALA A 60 2.99 8.83 -19.06
CA ALA A 60 3.63 9.33 -17.84
C ALA A 60 2.60 10.14 -17.04
N ARG A 61 2.37 9.79 -15.76
CA ARG A 61 1.34 10.46 -14.94
C ARG A 61 1.82 10.83 -13.56
N VAL A 62 1.40 12.02 -13.12
CA VAL A 62 1.32 12.39 -11.72
C VAL A 62 -0.13 12.24 -11.28
N ILE A 63 -0.39 11.38 -10.29
CA ILE A 63 -1.74 10.98 -9.86
C ILE A 63 -1.88 11.38 -8.40
N LEU A 64 -2.76 12.34 -8.12
CA LEU A 64 -2.94 12.91 -6.79
C LEU A 64 -4.22 12.39 -6.13
N LEU A 65 -4.05 11.58 -5.08
CA LEU A 65 -5.12 11.02 -4.27
C LEU A 65 -5.56 12.05 -3.22
N THR A 66 -6.78 12.56 -3.37
CA THR A 66 -7.34 13.59 -2.49
C THR A 66 -8.42 13.07 -1.54
N LYS A 67 -8.66 11.76 -1.56
CA LYS A 67 -9.67 11.05 -0.77
C LYS A 67 -9.35 9.56 -0.66
N THR A 68 -10.14 8.86 0.14
CA THR A 68 -10.17 7.40 0.21
C THR A 68 -10.76 6.79 -1.05
N PHE A 69 -10.07 5.79 -1.60
CA PHE A 69 -10.54 4.89 -2.65
C PHE A 69 -10.73 3.51 -2.04
N ASP A 70 -11.98 3.17 -1.76
CA ASP A 70 -12.34 1.91 -1.08
C ASP A 70 -12.76 0.86 -2.11
N PHE A 71 -12.02 -0.24 -2.15
CA PHE A 71 -12.23 -1.38 -3.04
C PHE A 71 -12.79 -2.60 -2.32
N THR A 72 -13.09 -2.51 -1.02
CA THR A 72 -13.44 -3.68 -0.18
C THR A 72 -14.54 -4.53 -0.79
N ASP A 73 -15.59 -3.92 -1.33
CA ASP A 73 -16.72 -4.63 -1.93
C ASP A 73 -16.72 -4.61 -3.46
N SER A 74 -15.69 -4.03 -4.11
CA SER A 74 -15.72 -3.74 -5.55
C SER A 74 -15.74 -4.98 -6.44
N GLU A 75 -15.35 -6.13 -5.91
CA GLU A 75 -15.34 -7.41 -6.63
C GLU A 75 -16.21 -8.47 -5.96
N GLY A 76 -16.90 -8.15 -4.86
CA GLY A 76 -17.64 -9.08 -4.03
C GLY A 76 -16.77 -10.06 -3.23
N THR A 77 -17.41 -11.03 -2.57
CA THR A 77 -16.75 -12.00 -1.69
C THR A 77 -16.64 -13.39 -2.32
N ALA A 78 -15.78 -14.22 -1.75
CA ALA A 78 -15.71 -15.66 -2.00
C ALA A 78 -15.76 -16.42 -0.68
N THR A 79 -16.33 -17.62 -0.70
CA THR A 79 -16.33 -18.56 0.44
C THR A 79 -15.77 -19.90 -0.01
N GLU A 80 -14.74 -20.37 0.66
CA GLU A 80 -14.09 -21.65 0.35
C GLU A 80 -13.46 -22.29 1.59
N THR A 81 -12.77 -23.42 1.39
CA THR A 81 -12.06 -24.11 2.47
C THR A 81 -10.62 -23.59 2.55
N GLY A 82 -10.22 -23.18 3.75
CA GLY A 82 -8.86 -22.83 4.13
C GLY A 82 -8.35 -23.72 5.27
N CYS A 83 -7.28 -23.30 5.93
CA CYS A 83 -6.71 -23.99 7.09
C CYS A 83 -6.33 -23.01 8.21
N ALA A 84 -6.26 -23.50 9.45
CA ALA A 84 -5.91 -22.73 10.65
C ALA A 84 -4.59 -23.24 11.27
N PRO A 85 -3.43 -23.04 10.62
CA PRO A 85 -2.16 -23.60 11.07
C PRO A 85 -1.63 -22.99 12.37
N TRP A 86 -2.09 -21.79 12.74
CA TRP A 86 -1.64 -21.06 13.92
C TRP A 86 -2.60 -21.18 15.12
N GLY A 87 -3.65 -22.00 15.00
CA GLY A 87 -4.69 -22.15 16.00
C GLY A 87 -6.02 -21.55 15.57
N THR A 88 -7.06 -21.87 16.34
CA THR A 88 -8.46 -21.55 16.02
C THR A 88 -9.06 -20.46 16.90
N ALA A 89 -8.25 -19.82 17.76
CA ALA A 89 -8.68 -18.69 18.57
C ALA A 89 -9.08 -17.50 17.66
N SER A 90 -10.00 -16.66 18.13
CA SER A 90 -10.56 -15.57 17.32
C SER A 90 -9.52 -14.53 16.85
N ALA A 91 -8.44 -14.36 17.61
CA ALA A 91 -7.32 -13.45 17.31
C ALA A 91 -6.26 -14.07 16.37
N CYS A 92 -6.36 -15.37 16.08
CA CYS A 92 -5.44 -16.00 15.13
C CYS A 92 -5.87 -15.69 13.70
N GLN A 93 -4.89 -15.44 12.82
CA GLN A 93 -5.11 -15.54 11.39
C GLN A 93 -5.43 -16.98 10.99
N VAL A 94 -6.10 -17.14 9.85
CA VAL A 94 -6.23 -18.40 9.13
C VAL A 94 -5.77 -18.20 7.70
N ALA A 95 -5.51 -19.26 6.95
CA ALA A 95 -5.01 -19.17 5.58
C ALA A 95 -6.09 -19.56 4.56
N ILE A 96 -6.18 -18.80 3.48
CA ILE A 96 -6.87 -19.22 2.25
C ILE A 96 -6.04 -20.35 1.61
N ASN A 97 -6.66 -21.42 1.12
CA ASN A 97 -5.94 -22.54 0.48
C ASN A 97 -5.51 -22.21 -0.97
N LYS A 98 -4.93 -21.03 -1.17
CA LYS A 98 -4.45 -20.56 -2.47
C LYS A 98 -3.37 -21.49 -3.00
N ASP A 99 -3.51 -21.92 -4.25
CA ASP A 99 -2.56 -22.84 -4.92
C ASP A 99 -2.27 -24.13 -4.13
N LYS A 100 -3.27 -24.63 -3.37
CA LYS A 100 -3.13 -25.80 -2.50
C LYS A 100 -2.09 -25.61 -1.38
N TRP A 101 -1.88 -24.38 -0.91
CA TRP A 101 -0.88 -24.09 0.11
C TRP A 101 -1.12 -24.85 1.43
N CYS A 102 -2.36 -24.97 1.88
CA CYS A 102 -2.70 -25.75 3.06
C CYS A 102 -2.31 -27.22 2.86
N ASP A 103 -2.66 -27.79 1.71
CA ASP A 103 -2.39 -29.20 1.40
C ASP A 103 -0.88 -29.48 1.29
N ASN A 104 -0.13 -28.56 0.71
CA ASN A 104 1.29 -28.74 0.40
C ASN A 104 2.22 -28.41 1.57
N TYR A 105 1.85 -27.44 2.42
CA TYR A 105 2.75 -26.87 3.44
C TYR A 105 2.20 -27.00 4.87
N GLN A 106 0.92 -27.30 5.05
CA GLN A 106 0.24 -27.36 6.35
C GLN A 106 -0.77 -28.52 6.40
N ALA A 107 -0.38 -29.69 5.89
CA ALA A 107 -1.30 -30.83 5.69
C ALA A 107 -2.03 -31.29 6.97
N ASP A 108 -1.41 -31.08 8.14
CA ASP A 108 -1.97 -31.45 9.45
C ASP A 108 -2.81 -30.33 10.09
N ALA A 109 -2.89 -29.15 9.48
CA ALA A 109 -3.64 -28.03 10.03
C ALA A 109 -5.15 -28.25 9.95
N PRO A 110 -5.95 -27.83 10.97
CA PRO A 110 -7.40 -27.91 10.92
C PRO A 110 -7.97 -27.16 9.72
N THR A 111 -8.94 -27.75 9.03
CA THR A 111 -9.68 -27.07 7.96
C THR A 111 -10.71 -26.11 8.53
N VAL A 112 -10.90 -24.98 7.86
CA VAL A 112 -11.86 -23.94 8.25
C VAL A 112 -12.55 -23.37 7.02
N SER A 113 -13.79 -22.89 7.17
CA SER A 113 -14.40 -22.07 6.11
C SER A 113 -13.87 -20.64 6.21
N VAL A 114 -13.45 -20.09 5.07
CA VAL A 114 -12.98 -18.70 4.95
C VAL A 114 -13.91 -17.92 4.04
N THR A 115 -14.24 -16.68 4.42
CA THR A 115 -15.02 -15.75 3.59
C THR A 115 -14.31 -14.42 3.51
N TYR A 116 -13.86 -14.03 2.32
CA TYR A 116 -12.97 -12.89 2.11
C TYR A 116 -13.39 -12.05 0.91
N SER A 117 -12.93 -10.79 0.85
CA SER A 117 -13.12 -9.94 -0.32
C SER A 117 -12.19 -10.38 -1.45
N LYS A 118 -12.72 -10.60 -2.66
CA LYS A 118 -11.90 -10.96 -3.83
C LYS A 118 -10.99 -9.82 -4.27
N ALA A 119 -11.35 -8.56 -3.97
CA ALA A 119 -10.58 -7.40 -4.39
C ALA A 119 -9.15 -7.42 -3.84
N GLY A 120 -8.95 -7.91 -2.61
CA GLY A 120 -7.64 -8.00 -1.95
C GLY A 120 -6.67 -8.95 -2.64
N LEU A 121 -7.16 -9.97 -3.35
CA LEU A 121 -6.33 -10.92 -4.11
C LEU A 121 -5.88 -10.37 -5.47
N ASN A 122 -6.50 -9.28 -5.94
CA ASN A 122 -6.30 -8.73 -7.27
C ASN A 122 -5.66 -7.33 -7.17
N PRO A 123 -4.38 -7.16 -6.81
CA PRO A 123 -3.80 -5.82 -6.64
C PRO A 123 -3.89 -4.96 -7.91
N ILE A 124 -3.99 -3.63 -7.75
CA ILE A 124 -4.04 -2.68 -8.87
C ILE A 124 -2.71 -2.73 -9.61
N LYS A 125 -2.76 -2.99 -10.92
CA LYS A 125 -1.56 -2.95 -11.76
C LYS A 125 -1.09 -1.51 -11.93
N VAL A 126 0.19 -1.26 -11.68
CA VAL A 126 0.84 0.03 -11.89
C VAL A 126 1.82 -0.09 -13.06
N GLY A 127 1.62 0.75 -14.08
CA GLY A 127 2.48 0.88 -15.25
C GLY A 127 3.76 1.67 -14.97
N SER A 128 4.58 1.85 -16.01
CA SER A 128 5.82 2.63 -15.89
C SER A 128 5.53 4.14 -15.83
N ASN A 129 6.51 4.92 -15.32
CA ASN A 129 6.49 6.38 -15.30
C ASN A 129 5.29 6.97 -14.55
N LYS A 130 5.07 6.50 -13.32
CA LYS A 130 3.96 6.93 -12.46
C LYS A 130 4.50 7.59 -11.21
N SER A 131 3.90 8.71 -10.82
CA SER A 131 4.04 9.29 -9.47
C SER A 131 2.68 9.27 -8.80
N ILE A 132 2.52 8.44 -7.78
CA ILE A 132 1.28 8.29 -7.00
C ILE A 132 1.47 9.08 -5.71
N LEU A 133 0.71 10.15 -5.53
CA LEU A 133 0.90 11.11 -4.44
C LEU A 133 -0.38 11.22 -3.61
N GLY A 134 -0.29 11.31 -2.28
CA GLY A 134 -1.44 11.68 -1.45
C GLY A 134 -1.43 13.15 -1.04
N SER A 135 -2.63 13.73 -0.93
CA SER A 135 -2.83 15.10 -0.46
C SER A 135 -3.06 15.14 1.06
N GLY A 136 -2.07 15.64 1.81
CA GLY A 136 -2.10 15.59 3.27
C GLY A 136 -2.28 14.15 3.75
N TYR A 137 -3.27 13.89 4.61
CA TYR A 137 -3.62 12.56 5.11
C TYR A 137 -4.77 11.88 4.34
N LYS A 138 -5.20 12.45 3.20
CA LYS A 138 -6.45 12.05 2.54
C LYS A 138 -6.26 10.93 1.51
N GLY A 139 -5.05 10.73 0.99
CA GLY A 139 -4.77 9.73 -0.03
C GLY A 139 -4.71 8.33 0.56
N VAL A 140 -5.84 7.62 0.56
CA VAL A 140 -5.96 6.28 1.15
C VAL A 140 -6.52 5.29 0.13
N ILE A 141 -5.93 4.10 0.05
CA ILE A 141 -6.45 2.96 -0.71
C ILE A 141 -6.84 1.87 0.29
N VAL A 142 -8.08 1.40 0.23
CA VAL A 142 -8.63 0.40 1.17
C VAL A 142 -9.02 -0.86 0.40
N GLY A 143 -8.70 -2.03 0.96
CA GLY A 143 -9.17 -3.33 0.45
C GLY A 143 -8.41 -3.87 -0.77
N LYS A 144 -7.40 -3.14 -1.29
CA LYS A 144 -6.61 -3.54 -2.46
C LYS A 144 -5.20 -2.97 -2.40
N GLY A 145 -4.22 -3.77 -2.83
CA GLY A 145 -2.82 -3.36 -2.90
C GLY A 145 -2.42 -2.80 -4.27
N LEU A 146 -1.14 -2.47 -4.42
CA LEU A 146 -0.51 -2.04 -5.66
C LEU A 146 0.49 -3.10 -6.14
N ARG A 147 0.48 -3.41 -7.44
CA ARG A 147 1.42 -4.34 -8.07
C ARG A 147 2.14 -3.68 -9.23
N ILE A 148 3.44 -3.48 -9.08
CA ILE A 148 4.35 -2.98 -10.12
C ILE A 148 5.09 -4.20 -10.68
N ALA A 149 4.63 -4.68 -11.83
CA ALA A 149 5.22 -5.85 -12.47
C ALA A 149 5.44 -5.65 -13.97
N GLY A 150 6.67 -5.87 -14.43
CA GLY A 150 7.09 -5.54 -15.80
C GLY A 150 7.09 -4.03 -16.09
N ALA A 151 7.19 -3.20 -15.04
CA ALA A 151 7.15 -1.75 -15.11
C ALA A 151 8.37 -1.15 -14.38
N LYS A 152 8.68 0.12 -14.61
CA LYS A 152 9.82 0.80 -13.99
C LYS A 152 9.58 2.29 -13.82
N ASN A 153 10.45 2.96 -13.07
CA ASN A 153 10.38 4.41 -12.85
C ASN A 153 9.06 4.82 -12.19
N VAL A 154 8.85 4.36 -10.94
CA VAL A 154 7.62 4.60 -10.19
C VAL A 154 7.94 5.25 -8.84
N ILE A 155 7.18 6.28 -8.50
CA ILE A 155 7.20 6.93 -7.19
C ILE A 155 5.84 6.69 -6.52
N ILE A 156 5.86 6.25 -5.27
CA ILE A 156 4.69 6.15 -4.40
C ILE A 156 5.00 7.00 -3.18
N GLN A 157 4.26 8.09 -2.97
CA GLN A 157 4.56 9.02 -1.89
C GLN A 157 3.32 9.50 -1.13
N ASN A 158 3.41 9.48 0.21
CA ASN A 158 2.41 10.09 1.10
C ASN A 158 0.99 9.51 0.93
N ILE A 159 0.88 8.19 0.76
CA ILE A 159 -0.42 7.49 0.72
C ILE A 159 -0.50 6.45 1.84
N LYS A 160 -1.72 6.07 2.21
CA LYS A 160 -1.98 4.92 3.08
C LYS A 160 -2.61 3.77 2.30
N ILE A 161 -2.16 2.55 2.53
CA ILE A 161 -2.78 1.32 2.01
C ILE A 161 -3.21 0.46 3.20
N GLU A 162 -4.49 0.14 3.32
CA GLU A 162 -4.98 -0.57 4.51
C GLU A 162 -6.17 -1.52 4.29
N ASN A 163 -6.42 -2.33 5.33
CA ASN A 163 -7.57 -3.24 5.45
C ASN A 163 -7.72 -4.19 4.27
N ILE A 164 -6.66 -4.93 3.95
CA ILE A 164 -6.69 -5.94 2.90
C ILE A 164 -6.85 -7.32 3.55
N ASN A 165 -8.09 -7.77 3.71
CA ASN A 165 -8.42 -9.10 4.27
C ASN A 165 -7.58 -9.48 5.53
N PRO A 166 -7.59 -8.69 6.62
CA PRO A 166 -6.59 -8.81 7.70
C PRO A 166 -6.53 -10.18 8.38
N LYS A 167 -7.65 -10.90 8.44
CA LYS A 167 -7.74 -12.24 9.06
C LYS A 167 -7.11 -13.36 8.22
N TYR A 168 -6.86 -13.11 6.94
CA TYR A 168 -6.60 -14.17 5.96
C TYR A 168 -5.20 -14.05 5.37
N VAL A 169 -4.32 -15.00 5.72
CA VAL A 169 -3.08 -15.21 4.96
C VAL A 169 -3.44 -15.65 3.55
N TRP A 170 -2.71 -15.11 2.57
CA TRP A 170 -3.05 -15.09 1.13
C TRP A 170 -4.24 -14.20 0.73
N GLY A 171 -4.81 -13.45 1.69
CA GLY A 171 -5.90 -12.50 1.45
C GLY A 171 -5.48 -11.21 0.72
N GLY A 172 -4.18 -10.96 0.59
CA GLY A 172 -3.64 -9.86 -0.20
C GLY A 172 -2.36 -9.27 0.40
N ASP A 173 -1.61 -8.59 -0.45
CA ASP A 173 -0.41 -7.84 -0.09
C ASP A 173 -0.62 -6.35 -0.39
N ALA A 174 0.02 -5.46 0.37
CA ALA A 174 -0.15 -4.02 0.17
C ALA A 174 0.64 -3.50 -1.03
N ILE A 175 1.95 -3.81 -1.11
CA ILE A 175 2.80 -3.41 -2.24
C ILE A 175 3.60 -4.61 -2.74
N THR A 176 3.48 -4.89 -4.04
CA THR A 176 4.22 -5.97 -4.70
C THR A 176 5.06 -5.42 -5.86
N LEU A 177 6.35 -5.71 -5.84
CA LEU A 177 7.32 -5.44 -6.89
C LEU A 177 7.82 -6.76 -7.47
N ASP A 178 7.79 -6.92 -8.78
CA ASP A 178 8.30 -8.13 -9.44
C ASP A 178 8.67 -7.82 -10.90
N THR A 179 9.90 -8.09 -11.32
CA THR A 179 10.37 -7.68 -12.66
C THR A 179 10.23 -6.16 -12.85
N THR A 180 10.86 -5.39 -11.97
CA THR A 180 10.82 -3.92 -11.98
C THR A 180 12.21 -3.31 -11.83
N ASP A 181 12.31 -1.99 -11.93
CA ASP A 181 13.53 -1.24 -11.65
C ASP A 181 13.20 0.22 -11.31
N ASN A 182 14.04 0.84 -10.50
CA ASN A 182 13.99 2.27 -10.16
C ASN A 182 12.64 2.67 -9.55
N VAL A 183 12.33 2.14 -8.36
CA VAL A 183 11.11 2.40 -7.60
C VAL A 183 11.44 3.12 -6.29
N TRP A 184 10.70 4.18 -5.97
CA TRP A 184 10.80 4.88 -4.69
C TRP A 184 9.45 4.86 -3.97
N ILE A 185 9.46 4.31 -2.76
CA ILE A 185 8.32 4.25 -1.85
C ILE A 185 8.67 5.14 -0.67
N ASP A 186 7.93 6.23 -0.47
CA ASP A 186 8.29 7.26 0.50
C ASP A 186 7.09 7.77 1.30
N HIS A 187 7.21 7.92 2.62
CA HIS A 187 6.09 8.37 3.47
C HIS A 187 4.80 7.58 3.26
N VAL A 188 4.92 6.28 2.98
CA VAL A 188 3.76 5.40 2.84
C VAL A 188 3.45 4.76 4.18
N THR A 189 2.17 4.73 4.55
CA THR A 189 1.69 3.94 5.68
C THR A 189 1.01 2.66 5.18
N THR A 190 1.33 1.52 5.78
CA THR A 190 0.64 0.24 5.53
C THR A 190 0.15 -0.36 6.85
N SER A 191 -1.10 -0.81 6.91
CA SER A 191 -1.71 -1.31 8.14
C SER A 191 -2.82 -2.34 7.86
N LYS A 192 -3.00 -3.33 8.73
CA LYS A 192 -4.09 -4.31 8.64
C LYS A 192 -4.12 -5.05 7.29
N ILE A 193 -3.00 -5.69 6.96
CA ILE A 193 -2.83 -6.46 5.71
C ILE A 193 -2.89 -7.95 6.01
N GLY A 194 -3.56 -8.75 5.18
CA GLY A 194 -3.71 -10.19 5.43
C GLY A 194 -2.40 -10.96 5.31
N ARG A 195 -1.52 -10.54 4.39
CA ARG A 195 -0.16 -11.06 4.25
C ARG A 195 0.84 -9.91 4.17
N GLN A 196 1.67 -9.82 3.14
CA GLN A 196 2.87 -8.99 3.18
C GLN A 196 2.55 -7.50 3.04
N HIS A 197 3.18 -6.65 3.86
CA HIS A 197 3.09 -5.21 3.64
C HIS A 197 3.95 -4.77 2.44
N LEU A 198 5.10 -5.42 2.23
CA LEU A 198 5.96 -5.18 1.08
C LEU A 198 6.56 -6.49 0.56
N VAL A 199 6.41 -6.76 -0.74
CA VAL A 199 7.01 -7.93 -1.42
C VAL A 199 7.85 -7.48 -2.58
N LEU A 200 9.10 -7.94 -2.63
CA LEU A 200 9.98 -7.82 -3.78
C LEU A 200 10.31 -9.22 -4.30
N GLY A 201 9.99 -9.47 -5.58
CA GLY A 201 10.36 -10.67 -6.32
C GLY A 201 9.26 -11.72 -6.51
N THR A 202 9.61 -12.94 -6.94
CA THR A 202 10.98 -13.52 -6.95
C THR A 202 11.91 -13.09 -8.09
N SER A 203 11.39 -12.48 -9.16
CA SER A 203 12.26 -11.90 -10.20
C SER A 203 12.90 -10.61 -9.69
N ALA A 204 13.94 -10.12 -10.37
CA ALA A 204 14.61 -8.89 -9.95
C ALA A 204 13.63 -7.69 -9.88
N SER A 205 13.64 -7.00 -8.75
CA SER A 205 12.99 -5.70 -8.54
C SER A 205 13.94 -4.52 -8.76
N GLY A 206 15.23 -4.81 -9.02
CA GLY A 206 16.22 -3.81 -9.41
C GLY A 206 16.52 -2.83 -8.29
N LYS A 207 16.62 -1.54 -8.64
CA LYS A 207 16.89 -0.45 -7.69
C LYS A 207 15.62 -0.02 -6.99
N VAL A 208 15.58 -0.22 -5.68
CA VAL A 208 14.43 0.16 -4.85
C VAL A 208 14.91 0.99 -3.67
N THR A 209 14.25 2.11 -3.41
CA THR A 209 14.39 2.86 -2.17
C THR A 209 13.05 2.87 -1.44
N VAL A 210 13.06 2.48 -0.17
CA VAL A 210 11.93 2.57 0.75
C VAL A 210 12.35 3.48 1.91
N SER A 211 11.75 4.65 2.01
CA SER A 211 12.17 5.67 2.96
C SER A 211 11.03 6.32 3.72
N ASN A 212 11.24 6.62 5.00
CA ASN A 212 10.28 7.37 5.81
C ASN A 212 8.87 6.76 5.85
N CYS A 213 8.73 5.46 5.55
CA CYS A 213 7.46 4.76 5.57
C CYS A 213 7.14 4.28 6.98
N GLU A 214 5.85 4.15 7.25
CA GLU A 214 5.31 3.51 8.44
C GLU A 214 4.73 2.15 8.07
N PHE A 215 5.31 1.10 8.63
CA PHE A 215 4.75 -0.23 8.60
C PHE A 215 4.14 -0.47 9.97
N ASP A 216 2.81 -0.57 10.00
CA ASP A 216 2.03 -0.76 11.22
C ASP A 216 1.51 -2.20 11.28
N GLY A 217 2.14 -3.01 12.11
CA GLY A 217 1.79 -4.40 12.34
C GLY A 217 0.68 -4.62 13.37
N GLU A 218 0.09 -3.57 13.96
CA GLU A 218 -1.02 -3.76 14.89
C GLU A 218 -2.26 -4.30 14.16
N SER A 219 -2.76 -5.46 14.61
CA SER A 219 -3.93 -6.08 13.99
C SER A 219 -4.75 -6.89 14.98
N ASP A 220 -6.07 -6.95 14.75
CA ASP A 220 -6.98 -7.83 15.49
C ASP A 220 -6.70 -9.32 15.21
N PHE A 221 -5.99 -9.63 14.12
CA PHE A 221 -5.66 -10.98 13.68
C PHE A 221 -4.17 -11.11 13.37
N SER A 222 -3.50 -12.11 13.94
CA SER A 222 -2.07 -12.37 13.70
C SER A 222 -1.78 -13.85 13.58
N ALA A 223 -0.72 -14.22 12.83
CA ALA A 223 -0.22 -15.60 12.78
C ALA A 223 0.40 -16.05 14.12
N THR A 224 0.69 -15.13 15.03
CA THR A 224 1.14 -15.38 16.40
C THR A 224 0.02 -15.25 17.44
N CYS A 225 -1.19 -14.89 17.01
CA CYS A 225 -2.40 -14.77 17.84
C CYS A 225 -2.31 -13.76 19.00
N ASP A 226 -1.38 -12.81 18.96
CA ASP A 226 -1.07 -11.84 20.02
C ASP A 226 -1.22 -10.37 19.58
N GLY A 227 -1.66 -10.15 18.34
CA GLY A 227 -1.88 -8.84 17.74
C GLY A 227 -0.68 -8.25 17.02
N TYR A 228 0.44 -9.00 16.93
CA TYR A 228 1.63 -8.61 16.20
C TYR A 228 1.65 -9.27 14.82
N HIS A 229 1.83 -8.48 13.77
CA HIS A 229 1.80 -9.00 12.41
C HIS A 229 3.10 -9.73 12.05
N TYR A 230 3.02 -10.88 11.35
CA TYR A 230 4.20 -11.69 11.03
C TYR A 230 4.77 -11.42 9.62
N TRP A 231 4.01 -10.79 8.73
CA TRP A 231 4.35 -10.69 7.31
C TRP A 231 4.77 -9.26 6.96
N THR A 232 5.89 -8.81 7.53
CA THR A 232 6.35 -7.43 7.39
C THR A 232 6.75 -7.10 5.95
N ALA A 233 7.97 -7.48 5.57
CA ALA A 233 8.55 -7.20 4.27
C ALA A 233 9.36 -8.41 3.81
N PHE A 234 9.12 -8.85 2.58
CA PHE A 234 9.79 -10.02 2.02
C PHE A 234 10.60 -9.64 0.79
N PHE A 235 11.92 -9.59 0.96
CA PHE A 235 12.89 -9.25 -0.09
C PHE A 235 13.47 -10.52 -0.70
N ALA A 236 12.84 -11.00 -1.77
CA ALA A 236 13.14 -12.27 -2.42
C ALA A 236 13.52 -12.12 -3.91
N GLY A 237 13.74 -10.89 -4.39
CA GLY A 237 14.13 -10.64 -5.78
C GLY A 237 15.56 -11.10 -6.07
N SER A 238 15.77 -11.63 -7.27
CA SER A 238 17.01 -12.31 -7.64
C SER A 238 18.23 -11.39 -7.84
N ASN A 239 18.04 -10.07 -8.00
CA ASN A 239 19.13 -9.11 -8.20
C ASN A 239 18.70 -7.70 -7.78
N ASP A 240 18.36 -7.55 -6.51
CA ASP A 240 17.80 -6.32 -5.97
C ASP A 240 18.90 -5.47 -5.31
N GLN A 241 18.78 -4.15 -5.46
CA GLN A 241 19.57 -3.15 -4.74
C GLN A 241 18.61 -2.29 -3.92
N ILE A 242 18.51 -2.60 -2.63
CA ILE A 242 17.46 -2.04 -1.76
C ILE A 242 18.08 -1.06 -0.76
N THR A 243 17.60 0.18 -0.75
CA THR A 243 17.81 1.13 0.35
C THR A 243 16.57 1.13 1.22
N PHE A 244 16.68 0.69 2.46
CA PHE A 244 15.59 0.70 3.44
C PHE A 244 16.00 1.62 4.60
N LYS A 245 15.51 2.87 4.61
CA LYS A 245 16.05 3.94 5.46
C LYS A 245 14.96 4.74 6.16
N ASN A 246 15.16 5.05 7.45
CA ASN A 246 14.24 5.87 8.25
C ASN A 246 12.79 5.37 8.28
N ASN A 247 12.56 4.08 8.02
CA ASN A 247 11.23 3.51 8.13
C ASN A 247 10.91 3.23 9.59
N TYR A 248 9.67 3.49 9.99
CA TYR A 248 9.15 3.09 11.29
C TYR A 248 8.43 1.76 11.12
N VAL A 249 9.02 0.69 11.67
CA VAL A 249 8.48 -0.68 11.62
C VAL A 249 8.13 -1.07 13.05
N HIS A 250 6.85 -1.29 13.34
CA HIS A 250 6.40 -1.57 14.70
C HIS A 250 5.27 -2.59 14.76
N HIS A 251 5.15 -3.24 15.92
CA HIS A 251 4.12 -4.25 16.17
C HIS A 251 4.17 -5.45 15.21
N PHE A 252 5.37 -5.87 14.83
CA PHE A 252 5.59 -7.10 14.06
C PHE A 252 6.29 -8.18 14.88
N SER A 253 6.06 -9.43 14.50
CA SER A 253 6.67 -10.63 15.09
C SER A 253 7.68 -11.34 14.18
N GLY A 254 7.80 -10.93 12.90
CA GLY A 254 8.63 -11.62 11.90
C GLY A 254 8.77 -10.90 10.57
#